data_AF-A0A969DH66-F1
#
_entry.id   AF-A0A969DH66-F1
#
_cell.length_a   1.000
_cell.length_b   1.000
_cell.length_c   1.000
_cell.angle_alpha   90.00
_cell.angle_beta   90.00
_cell.angle_gamma   90.00
#
_symmetry.space_group_name_H-M   'P 1'
#
loop_
_entity.id
_entity.type
_entity.pdbx_description
1 polymer ?
#
loop_
_entity_poly.entity_id
_entity_poly.type
_entity_poly.pdbx_seq_one_letter_code
_entity_poly.pdbx_strand_id
1 'polypeptide(L)'
;MINDSDSEELFDNLQQANLIKRLKASKRIAPSTKNYFSEFTKQAQTTIPDSQNISEPEFLTTDNLIDINRENSLIIPTDNKLLQAQNTSEQDVEKIINQLDAVKDIEIPSFFYSPGFSIYVPTGFGGDRNTGFVSASYQERGRFSNDDDLGLGVGVGLGDSQKSVGVELSYTLASFGRNRDFGSGGFNVKVHRQLPGDWGVAVGWNGFLNIGDENNFEQSLYGVATKIIRTQEKLDSPFSRVAVTLGVGGGQFRTEEAVFDGDDEIGVFGSVAVRAVKSASIIAEWTGQDLGVGVSVAPFPNIPLVITPALRDITGAGDGTRFVIGTGFSFKF
;
A
#
# COMPACT_ATOMS: atom_id res chain seq x y z
N MET A 1 8.56 -22.62 -29.07
CA MET A 1 7.72 -22.51 -27.86
C MET A 1 8.57 -21.83 -26.81
N ILE A 2 8.41 -20.52 -26.67
CA ILE A 2 8.96 -19.74 -25.56
C ILE A 2 7.88 -19.79 -24.46
N ASN A 3 8.28 -20.04 -23.22
CA ASN A 3 7.38 -20.16 -22.08
C ASN A 3 6.76 -18.80 -21.75
N ASP A 4 5.46 -18.74 -21.44
CA ASP A 4 4.76 -17.49 -21.08
C ASP A 4 5.41 -16.76 -19.88
N SER A 5 6.09 -17.49 -18.98
CA SER A 5 6.82 -16.94 -17.82
C SER A 5 7.96 -15.99 -18.20
N ASP A 6 8.65 -16.28 -19.31
CA ASP A 6 9.87 -15.55 -19.69
C ASP A 6 9.53 -14.25 -20.42
N SER A 7 8.29 -14.15 -20.93
CA SER A 7 7.76 -12.96 -21.62
C SER A 7 7.21 -11.90 -20.67
N GLU A 8 6.63 -12.31 -19.53
CA GLU A 8 6.17 -11.39 -18.48
C GLU A 8 7.35 -10.76 -17.73
N GLU A 9 8.40 -11.54 -17.45
CA GLU A 9 9.63 -11.04 -16.80
C GLU A 9 10.36 -10.02 -17.69
N LEU A 10 10.39 -10.23 -19.02
CA LEU A 10 10.97 -9.28 -19.96
C LEU A 10 10.16 -7.98 -20.04
N PHE A 11 8.83 -8.06 -19.95
CA PHE A 11 7.94 -6.90 -20.00
C PHE A 11 8.06 -6.03 -18.75
N ASP A 12 8.13 -6.66 -17.57
CA ASP A 12 8.31 -5.95 -16.29
C ASP A 12 9.68 -5.27 -16.20
N ASN A 13 10.74 -5.91 -16.69
CA ASN A 13 12.08 -5.34 -16.75
C ASN A 13 12.16 -4.13 -17.71
N LEU A 14 11.46 -4.17 -18.84
CA LEU A 14 11.37 -3.05 -19.78
C LEU A 14 10.53 -1.88 -19.24
N GLN A 15 9.47 -2.15 -18.48
CA GLN A 15 8.69 -1.08 -17.82
C GLN A 15 9.51 -0.38 -16.73
N GLN A 16 10.27 -1.13 -15.92
CA GLN A 16 11.16 -0.57 -14.91
C GLN A 16 12.30 0.26 -15.54
N ALA A 17 12.94 -0.24 -16.60
CA ALA A 17 14.00 0.49 -17.30
C ALA A 17 13.50 1.81 -17.92
N ASN A 18 12.29 1.81 -18.50
CA ASN A 18 11.68 3.02 -19.05
C ASN A 18 11.24 4.02 -17.98
N LEU A 19 10.79 3.55 -16.81
CA LEU A 19 10.48 4.41 -15.67
C LEU A 19 11.73 5.13 -15.14
N ILE A 20 12.84 4.40 -15.00
CA ILE A 20 14.15 4.96 -14.58
C ILE A 20 14.67 5.97 -15.60
N LYS A 21 14.52 5.69 -16.91
CA LYS A 21 14.93 6.60 -17.98
C LYS A 21 14.11 7.90 -17.99
N ARG A 22 12.81 7.82 -17.68
CA ARG A 22 11.92 8.99 -17.54
C ARG A 22 12.21 9.81 -16.28
N LEU A 23 12.55 9.16 -15.17
CA LEU A 23 12.96 9.84 -13.93
C LEU A 23 14.29 10.59 -14.10
N LYS A 24 15.26 10.01 -14.82
CA LYS A 24 16.53 10.68 -15.16
C LYS A 24 16.38 11.87 -16.13
N ALA A 25 15.32 11.89 -16.93
CA ALA A 25 15.03 12.98 -17.88
C ALA A 25 14.32 14.19 -17.24
N SER A 26 13.83 14.08 -16.01
CA SER A 26 13.21 15.19 -15.28
C SER A 26 14.25 16.21 -14.80
N LYS A 27 14.33 17.36 -15.46
CA LYS A 27 15.30 18.44 -15.18
C LYS A 27 15.00 19.27 -13.91
N ARG A 28 14.14 18.82 -13.00
CA ARG A 28 13.87 19.52 -11.72
C ARG A 28 13.78 18.54 -10.56
N ILE A 29 14.93 17.97 -10.22
CA ILE A 29 15.12 17.16 -9.02
C ILE A 29 16.24 17.84 -8.23
N ALA A 30 15.97 18.19 -6.97
CA ALA A 30 16.93 18.86 -6.08
C ALA A 30 18.21 18.02 -5.93
N PRO A 31 19.38 18.63 -5.68
CA PRO A 31 20.65 17.91 -5.58
C PRO A 31 20.64 16.75 -4.58
N SER A 32 19.95 16.89 -3.43
CA SER A 32 19.79 15.83 -2.41
C SER A 32 19.08 14.59 -2.98
N THR A 33 17.99 14.78 -3.72
CA THR A 33 17.22 13.70 -4.34
C THR A 33 17.97 12.89 -5.41
N LYS A 34 19.03 13.43 -6.04
CA LYS A 34 19.84 12.67 -7.03
C LYS A 34 20.69 11.59 -6.38
N ASN A 35 21.18 11.82 -5.16
CA ASN A 35 22.02 10.85 -4.45
C ASN A 35 21.19 9.64 -4.00
N TYR A 36 19.98 9.86 -3.48
CA TYR A 36 19.06 8.78 -3.07
C TYR A 36 18.69 7.81 -4.21
N PHE A 37 18.34 8.33 -5.40
CA PHE A 37 18.06 7.45 -6.55
C PHE A 37 19.28 6.65 -6.99
N SER A 38 20.49 7.23 -6.87
CA SER A 38 21.71 6.55 -7.28
C SER A 38 22.07 5.40 -6.33
N GLU A 39 21.90 5.57 -5.02
CA GLU A 39 22.18 4.52 -4.02
C GLU A 39 21.12 3.41 -4.04
N PHE A 40 19.83 3.76 -4.20
CA PHE A 40 18.76 2.77 -4.41
C PHE A 40 19.02 1.90 -5.64
N THR A 41 19.48 2.51 -6.75
CA THR A 41 19.79 1.77 -7.99
C THR A 41 21.01 0.86 -7.82
N LYS A 42 22.04 1.31 -7.07
CA LYS A 42 23.24 0.49 -6.81
C LYS A 42 22.91 -0.75 -5.97
N GLN A 43 22.11 -0.62 -4.91
CA GLN A 43 21.73 -1.76 -4.09
C GLN A 43 20.82 -2.75 -4.84
N ALA A 44 19.89 -2.27 -5.67
CA ALA A 44 19.07 -3.12 -6.51
C ALA A 44 19.88 -3.89 -7.58
N GLN A 45 20.99 -3.32 -8.07
CA GLN A 45 21.87 -3.99 -9.03
C GLN A 45 22.78 -5.05 -8.39
N THR A 46 23.12 -4.93 -7.11
CA THR A 46 23.96 -5.93 -6.42
C THR A 46 23.28 -7.26 -6.11
N THR A 47 21.97 -7.40 -6.37
CA THR A 47 21.18 -8.60 -6.07
C THR A 47 20.88 -9.47 -7.30
N ILE A 48 21.38 -9.12 -8.49
CA ILE A 48 21.14 -9.86 -9.74
C ILE A 48 22.47 -10.48 -10.22
N PRO A 49 22.58 -11.81 -10.37
CA PRO A 49 23.77 -12.43 -10.95
C PRO A 49 23.87 -12.12 -12.46
N ASP A 50 25.07 -11.79 -12.93
CA ASP A 50 25.41 -11.56 -14.33
C ASP A 50 24.98 -12.74 -15.23
N SER A 51 24.00 -12.55 -16.10
CA SER A 51 23.72 -13.44 -17.23
C SER A 51 24.36 -12.87 -18.50
N GLN A 52 25.42 -13.52 -18.97
CA GLN A 52 26.06 -13.24 -20.25
C GLN A 52 25.28 -13.84 -21.43
N ASN A 53 25.31 -13.10 -22.55
CA ASN A 53 25.11 -13.53 -23.95
C ASN A 53 23.79 -14.25 -24.32
N ILE A 54 22.80 -13.48 -24.79
CA ILE A 54 21.80 -13.97 -25.76
C ILE A 54 21.54 -12.87 -26.81
N SER A 55 21.66 -13.26 -28.08
CA SER A 55 21.48 -12.48 -29.30
C SER A 55 20.04 -11.93 -29.47
N GLU A 56 19.93 -10.69 -29.96
CA GLU A 56 18.68 -9.99 -30.29
C GLU A 56 17.83 -10.72 -31.36
N PRO A 57 16.49 -10.78 -31.22
CA PRO A 57 15.60 -11.08 -32.34
C PRO A 57 15.08 -9.80 -33.02
N GLU A 58 15.07 -9.83 -34.35
CA GLU A 58 14.54 -8.81 -35.25
C GLU A 58 13.06 -8.46 -34.98
N PHE A 59 12.76 -7.17 -34.86
CA PHE A 59 11.39 -6.65 -34.79
C PHE A 59 10.76 -6.55 -36.18
N LEU A 60 9.61 -7.21 -36.38
CA LEU A 60 8.72 -6.98 -37.53
C LEU A 60 8.03 -5.62 -37.39
N THR A 61 8.20 -4.79 -38.43
CA THR A 61 7.66 -3.43 -38.53
C THR A 61 6.16 -3.41 -38.83
N THR A 62 5.51 -2.36 -38.35
CA THR A 62 4.10 -2.01 -38.56
C THR A 62 3.82 -1.62 -40.01
N ASP A 63 3.63 -2.60 -40.88
CA ASP A 63 3.00 -2.42 -42.19
C ASP A 63 2.14 -3.68 -42.43
N ASN A 64 0.83 -3.60 -42.14
CA ASN A 64 -0.26 -4.41 -42.75
C ASN A 64 -1.56 -4.35 -41.93
N LEU A 65 -2.15 -3.16 -41.78
CA LEU A 65 -3.55 -3.03 -41.34
C LEU A 65 -4.31 -2.01 -42.19
N ILE A 66 -4.39 -2.24 -43.50
CA ILE A 66 -5.44 -1.69 -44.37
C ILE A 66 -5.71 -2.73 -45.47
N ASP A 67 -6.88 -3.36 -45.45
CA ASP A 67 -7.70 -3.77 -46.61
C ASP A 67 -8.61 -4.96 -46.27
N ILE A 68 -9.81 -4.67 -45.76
CA ILE A 68 -10.95 -5.59 -45.92
C ILE A 68 -12.19 -4.75 -46.24
N ASN A 69 -12.43 -4.49 -47.52
CA ASN A 69 -13.78 -4.19 -48.02
C ASN A 69 -13.89 -4.42 -49.55
N ARG A 70 -14.90 -5.22 -49.94
CA ARG A 70 -15.34 -5.63 -51.30
C ARG A 70 -14.49 -6.77 -51.90
N GLU A 71 -15.03 -7.91 -52.37
CA GLU A 71 -16.34 -8.31 -52.87
C GLU A 71 -16.59 -9.81 -52.57
N ASN A 72 -17.83 -10.20 -52.23
CA ASN A 72 -18.65 -11.10 -53.07
C ASN A 72 -19.82 -11.77 -52.33
N SER A 73 -21.00 -11.52 -52.92
CA SER A 73 -22.23 -12.32 -52.99
C SER A 73 -22.80 -13.02 -51.75
N LEU A 74 -23.97 -12.50 -51.34
CA LEU A 74 -25.04 -13.20 -50.65
C LEU A 74 -25.35 -14.55 -51.35
N ILE A 75 -24.88 -15.64 -50.74
CA ILE A 75 -25.53 -16.94 -50.84
C ILE A 75 -26.34 -17.05 -49.56
N ILE A 76 -27.67 -17.03 -49.67
CA ILE A 76 -28.57 -17.38 -48.57
C ILE A 76 -28.56 -18.91 -48.48
N PRO A 77 -27.96 -19.53 -47.45
CA PRO A 77 -28.19 -20.94 -47.20
C PRO A 77 -29.63 -21.04 -46.72
N THR A 78 -30.49 -21.66 -47.53
CA THR A 78 -31.84 -22.01 -47.11
C THR A 78 -31.77 -23.27 -46.25
N ASP A 79 -31.06 -23.17 -45.13
CA ASP A 79 -31.10 -24.17 -44.08
C ASP A 79 -32.09 -23.67 -43.03
N ASN A 80 -33.21 -24.38 -42.94
CA ASN A 80 -34.20 -24.27 -41.87
C ASN A 80 -33.58 -24.59 -40.50
N LYS A 81 -32.75 -23.69 -39.99
CA LYS A 81 -32.35 -23.57 -38.58
C LYS A 81 -32.67 -22.17 -38.07
N LEU A 82 -33.88 -21.70 -38.39
CA LEU A 82 -34.52 -20.68 -37.56
C LEU A 82 -34.86 -21.34 -36.21
N LEU A 83 -34.44 -20.66 -35.13
CA LEU A 83 -35.05 -20.74 -33.81
C LEU A 83 -34.84 -22.08 -33.07
N GLN A 84 -33.61 -22.37 -32.66
CA GLN A 84 -33.45 -22.85 -31.29
C GLN A 84 -33.33 -21.61 -30.40
N ALA A 85 -34.49 -21.01 -30.09
CA ALA A 85 -34.63 -20.50 -28.74
C ALA A 85 -34.25 -21.68 -27.85
N GLN A 86 -33.15 -21.58 -27.11
CA GLN A 86 -32.79 -22.58 -26.13
C GLN A 86 -34.03 -22.72 -25.24
N ASN A 87 -34.73 -23.84 -25.37
CA ASN A 87 -35.76 -24.25 -24.42
C ASN A 87 -34.99 -24.50 -23.13
N THR A 88 -34.71 -23.45 -22.37
CA THR A 88 -34.40 -23.53 -20.96
C THR A 88 -35.56 -24.33 -20.38
N SER A 89 -35.31 -25.58 -19.99
CA SER A 89 -36.41 -26.40 -19.50
C SER A 89 -36.98 -25.69 -18.27
N GLU A 90 -38.28 -25.83 -18.01
CA GLU A 90 -38.87 -25.28 -16.79
C GLU A 90 -38.08 -25.74 -15.54
N GLN A 91 -37.48 -26.92 -15.61
CA GLN A 91 -36.58 -27.48 -14.60
C GLN A 91 -35.27 -26.68 -14.43
N ASP A 92 -34.70 -26.14 -15.50
CA ASP A 92 -33.50 -25.29 -15.44
C ASP A 92 -33.84 -23.93 -14.83
N VAL A 93 -35.00 -23.36 -15.19
CA VAL A 93 -35.50 -22.11 -14.59
C VAL A 93 -35.77 -22.30 -13.10
N GLU A 94 -36.43 -23.39 -12.72
CA GLU A 94 -36.74 -23.73 -11.33
C GLU A 94 -35.47 -24.01 -10.52
N LYS A 95 -34.46 -24.65 -11.12
CA LYS A 95 -33.15 -24.86 -10.49
C LYS A 95 -32.43 -23.53 -10.22
N ILE A 96 -32.48 -22.59 -11.16
CA ILE A 96 -31.88 -21.25 -10.97
C ILE A 96 -32.65 -20.46 -9.91
N ILE A 97 -33.98 -20.52 -9.90
CA ILE A 97 -34.82 -19.88 -8.87
C ILE A 97 -34.48 -20.46 -7.48
N ASN A 98 -34.39 -21.78 -7.36
CA ASN A 98 -34.01 -22.43 -6.10
C ASN A 98 -32.58 -22.06 -5.65
N GLN A 99 -31.65 -21.88 -6.58
CA GLN A 99 -30.30 -21.39 -6.27
C GLN A 99 -30.30 -19.92 -5.84
N LEU A 100 -31.15 -19.08 -6.44
CA LEU A 100 -31.30 -17.67 -6.08
C LEU A 100 -32.00 -17.49 -4.73
N ASP A 101 -33.04 -18.28 -4.46
CA ASP A 101 -33.73 -18.28 -3.16
C ASP A 101 -32.80 -18.78 -2.05
N ALA A 102 -31.93 -19.76 -2.32
CA ALA A 102 -30.89 -20.18 -1.38
C ALA A 102 -29.83 -19.10 -1.09
N VAL A 103 -29.68 -18.10 -1.97
CA VAL A 103 -28.77 -16.96 -1.80
C VAL A 103 -29.47 -15.75 -1.15
N LYS A 104 -30.79 -15.68 -1.23
CA LYS A 104 -31.63 -14.57 -0.75
C LYS A 104 -31.58 -14.38 0.77
N ASP A 105 -31.37 -15.48 1.50
CA ASP A 105 -31.28 -15.52 2.96
C ASP A 105 -29.83 -15.52 3.47
N ILE A 106 -28.83 -15.32 2.59
CA ILE A 106 -27.46 -15.09 3.04
C ILE A 106 -27.43 -13.70 3.67
N GLU A 107 -27.44 -13.66 5.00
CA GLU A 107 -27.01 -12.48 5.75
C GLU A 107 -25.60 -12.12 5.27
N ILE A 108 -25.50 -11.10 4.42
CA ILE A 108 -24.20 -10.53 4.07
C ILE A 108 -23.65 -9.97 5.38
N PRO A 109 -22.56 -10.54 5.95
CA PRO A 109 -22.06 -10.08 7.22
C PRO A 109 -21.80 -8.58 7.11
N SER A 110 -22.37 -7.81 8.03
CA SER A 110 -22.20 -6.35 8.07
C SER A 110 -20.72 -6.03 7.90
N PHE A 111 -20.38 -5.07 7.04
CA PHE A 111 -19.00 -4.62 6.85
C PHE A 111 -18.35 -4.40 8.22
N PHE A 112 -17.47 -5.32 8.68
CA PHE A 112 -16.77 -5.15 9.94
C PHE A 112 -15.48 -4.39 9.63
N TYR A 113 -15.35 -3.19 10.19
CA TYR A 113 -14.09 -2.48 10.13
C TYR A 113 -13.01 -3.27 10.87
N SER A 114 -11.83 -3.33 10.26
CA SER A 114 -10.71 -4.10 10.80
C SER A 114 -9.86 -3.24 11.73
N PRO A 115 -9.38 -3.77 12.86
CA PRO A 115 -8.28 -3.13 13.57
C PRO A 115 -7.07 -2.97 12.65
N GLY A 116 -6.22 -1.98 12.96
CA GLY A 116 -4.95 -1.75 12.28
C GLY A 116 -3.93 -2.87 12.55
N PHE A 117 -2.87 -2.87 11.77
CA PHE A 117 -1.75 -3.83 11.88
C PHE A 117 -0.37 -3.14 11.82
N SER A 118 -0.35 -1.83 12.08
CA SER A 118 0.84 -1.02 12.28
C SER A 118 0.56 0.10 13.28
N ILE A 119 1.61 0.59 13.93
CA ILE A 119 1.60 1.71 14.87
C ILE A 119 2.09 2.97 14.16
N TYR A 120 3.25 2.92 13.49
CA TYR A 120 3.93 4.07 12.88
C TYR A 120 4.49 3.79 11.47
N VAL A 121 4.99 2.59 11.20
CA VAL A 121 5.60 2.27 9.90
C VAL A 121 4.56 2.16 8.78
N PRO A 122 4.90 2.49 7.52
CA PRO A 122 3.99 2.30 6.41
C PRO A 122 3.77 0.81 6.14
N THR A 123 2.68 0.49 5.43
CA THR A 123 2.35 -0.87 5.01
C THR A 123 2.17 -0.93 3.50
N GLY A 124 2.19 -2.13 2.93
CA GLY A 124 1.91 -2.36 1.52
C GLY A 124 0.44 -2.10 1.11
N PHE A 125 -0.43 -1.76 2.06
CA PHE A 125 -1.83 -1.44 1.83
C PHE A 125 -2.10 0.05 2.10
N GLY A 126 -3.21 0.57 1.58
CA GLY A 126 -3.56 1.97 1.74
C GLY A 126 -4.99 2.30 1.37
N GLY A 127 -5.32 3.57 1.45
CA GLY A 127 -6.59 4.11 0.97
C GLY A 127 -6.67 4.00 -0.56
N ASP A 128 -7.72 3.38 -1.05
CA ASP A 128 -8.08 3.31 -2.46
C ASP A 128 -9.59 3.45 -2.66
N ARG A 129 -10.08 3.38 -3.89
CA ARG A 129 -11.52 3.34 -4.22
C ARG A 129 -12.30 4.47 -3.56
N ASN A 130 -11.86 5.71 -3.80
CA ASN A 130 -12.44 6.96 -3.28
C ASN A 130 -12.64 6.94 -1.76
N THR A 131 -11.57 6.63 -1.03
CA THR A 131 -11.61 6.64 0.45
C THR A 131 -11.04 7.94 0.97
N GLY A 132 -11.82 8.73 1.70
CA GLY A 132 -11.30 9.80 2.53
C GLY A 132 -10.93 9.27 3.91
N PHE A 133 -9.97 9.91 4.57
CA PHE A 133 -9.66 9.63 5.97
C PHE A 133 -9.18 10.85 6.73
N VAL A 134 -9.39 10.81 8.05
CA VAL A 134 -8.82 11.74 9.02
C VAL A 134 -8.17 10.94 10.14
N SER A 135 -7.11 11.48 10.74
CA SER A 135 -6.42 10.86 11.86
C SER A 135 -5.98 11.89 12.88
N ALA A 136 -5.80 11.41 14.11
CA ALA A 136 -5.18 12.17 15.18
C ALA A 136 -4.21 11.25 15.92
N SER A 137 -3.09 11.80 16.40
CA SER A 137 -2.11 11.06 17.18
C SER A 137 -1.58 11.92 18.30
N TYR A 138 -1.47 11.35 19.49
CA TYR A 138 -0.82 11.97 20.63
C TYR A 138 0.36 11.12 21.07
N GLN A 139 1.48 11.77 21.39
CA GLN A 139 2.60 11.16 22.09
C GLN A 139 2.83 11.92 23.38
N GLU A 140 3.02 11.20 24.49
CA GLU A 140 3.21 11.84 25.79
C GLU A 140 4.50 12.64 25.88
N ARG A 141 5.50 12.27 25.06
CA ARG A 141 6.77 12.98 24.92
C ARG A 141 7.42 12.73 23.57
N GLY A 142 8.14 13.73 23.09
CA GLY A 142 9.08 13.64 21.98
C GLY A 142 10.28 12.76 22.32
N ARG A 143 10.97 12.28 21.30
CA ARG A 143 12.27 11.65 21.51
C ARG A 143 13.28 12.74 21.86
N PHE A 144 14.12 12.50 22.87
CA PHE A 144 15.07 13.50 23.41
C PHE A 144 14.41 14.77 23.97
N SER A 145 13.13 14.69 24.34
CA SER A 145 12.35 15.81 24.86
C SER A 145 11.31 15.33 25.88
N ASN A 146 10.91 16.22 26.79
CA ASN A 146 9.79 16.00 27.72
C ASN A 146 8.48 16.64 27.21
N ASP A 147 8.48 17.07 25.96
CA ASP A 147 7.39 17.78 25.33
C ASP A 147 6.41 16.81 24.68
N ASP A 148 5.14 16.87 25.09
CA ASP A 148 4.07 16.18 24.41
C ASP A 148 3.82 16.76 23.01
N ASP A 149 3.25 15.94 22.12
CA ASP A 149 2.99 16.33 20.75
C ASP A 149 1.67 15.73 20.24
N LEU A 150 0.90 16.56 19.54
CA LEU A 150 -0.36 16.22 18.90
C LEU A 150 -0.24 16.40 17.38
N GLY A 151 -0.38 15.30 16.65
CA GLY A 151 -0.48 15.31 15.19
C GLY A 151 -1.93 15.15 14.73
N LEU A 152 -2.28 15.81 13.63
CA LEU A 152 -3.51 15.55 12.89
C LEU A 152 -3.18 15.19 11.45
N GLY A 153 -3.99 14.33 10.84
CA GLY A 153 -3.84 13.94 9.45
C GLY A 153 -5.16 13.98 8.71
N VAL A 154 -5.09 14.30 7.42
CA VAL A 154 -6.21 14.15 6.48
C VAL A 154 -5.67 13.58 5.18
N GLY A 155 -6.46 12.75 4.50
CA GLY A 155 -6.04 12.23 3.21
C GLY A 155 -7.17 11.61 2.40
N VAL A 156 -6.81 11.25 1.17
CA VAL A 156 -7.68 10.63 0.18
C VAL A 156 -6.95 9.50 -0.52
N GLY A 157 -7.69 8.45 -0.83
CA GLY A 157 -7.27 7.26 -1.54
C GLY A 157 -8.06 7.10 -2.84
N LEU A 158 -7.36 7.07 -3.96
CA LEU A 158 -7.91 7.02 -5.31
C LEU A 158 -7.46 5.74 -6.04
N GLY A 159 -8.14 5.41 -7.14
CA GLY A 159 -7.83 4.22 -7.93
C GLY A 159 -8.41 2.94 -7.34
N ASP A 160 -7.92 1.79 -7.81
CA ASP A 160 -8.33 0.47 -7.32
C ASP A 160 -7.10 -0.42 -7.23
N SER A 161 -6.58 -0.58 -6.02
CA SER A 161 -5.31 -1.28 -5.78
C SER A 161 -5.39 -2.78 -6.08
N GLN A 162 -6.60 -3.36 -6.18
CA GLN A 162 -6.79 -4.76 -6.56
C GLN A 162 -6.75 -4.95 -8.09
N LYS A 163 -7.14 -3.93 -8.86
CA LYS A 163 -7.18 -4.01 -10.33
C LYS A 163 -5.92 -3.47 -10.99
N SER A 164 -5.38 -2.39 -10.44
CA SER A 164 -4.22 -1.69 -11.01
C SER A 164 -3.34 -1.14 -9.90
N VAL A 165 -3.57 0.10 -9.48
CA VAL A 165 -2.87 0.76 -8.39
C VAL A 165 -3.86 1.63 -7.60
N GLY A 166 -3.59 1.75 -6.31
CA GLY A 166 -4.17 2.76 -5.44
C GLY A 166 -3.15 3.88 -5.21
N VAL A 167 -3.64 5.11 -5.14
CA VAL A 167 -2.81 6.29 -4.80
C VAL A 167 -3.41 6.97 -3.59
N GLU A 168 -2.61 7.12 -2.55
CA GLU A 168 -2.96 7.80 -1.32
C GLU A 168 -2.21 9.13 -1.27
N LEU A 169 -2.95 10.22 -1.09
CA LEU A 169 -2.41 11.55 -0.84
C LEU A 169 -2.88 12.00 0.53
N SER A 170 -1.95 12.46 1.37
CA SER A 170 -2.30 12.93 2.71
C SER A 170 -1.50 14.15 3.09
N TYR A 171 -1.98 14.83 4.12
CA TYR A 171 -1.32 15.95 4.75
C TYR A 171 -1.37 15.74 6.26
N THR A 172 -0.20 15.82 6.88
CA THR A 172 -0.03 15.70 8.32
C THR A 172 0.33 17.07 8.88
N LEU A 173 -0.50 17.58 9.78
CA LEU A 173 -0.23 18.80 10.53
C LEU A 173 0.78 18.48 11.63
N ALA A 174 1.86 19.27 11.67
CA ALA A 174 2.86 19.25 12.72
C ALA A 174 2.30 19.95 13.96
N SER A 175 2.34 19.27 15.11
CA SER A 175 2.10 19.76 16.49
C SER A 175 1.17 20.96 16.71
N PHE A 176 0.12 20.75 17.51
CA PHE A 176 -0.60 21.87 18.13
C PHE A 176 0.15 22.38 19.38
N GLY A 177 0.35 23.70 19.49
CA GLY A 177 0.56 24.34 20.80
C GLY A 177 1.95 24.84 21.16
N ARG A 178 2.91 24.92 20.23
CA ARG A 178 4.25 25.47 20.54
C ARG A 178 4.81 26.28 19.38
N ASN A 179 4.65 27.61 19.42
CA ASN A 179 5.28 28.62 18.55
C ASN A 179 5.36 28.37 17.03
N ARG A 180 4.68 27.34 16.50
CA ARG A 180 4.63 27.02 15.07
C ARG A 180 3.44 27.71 14.43
N ASP A 181 3.62 28.10 13.19
CA ASP A 181 2.55 28.64 12.38
C ASP A 181 1.40 27.62 12.23
N PHE A 182 0.18 28.13 12.31
CA PHE A 182 -1.00 27.32 12.05
C PHE A 182 -0.94 26.77 10.62
N GLY A 183 -1.02 25.44 10.50
CA GLY A 183 -0.87 24.78 9.20
C GLY A 183 0.58 24.46 8.81
N SER A 184 1.52 24.47 9.75
CA SER A 184 2.79 23.78 9.56
C SER A 184 2.57 22.27 9.44
N GLY A 185 3.22 21.62 8.48
CA GLY A 185 3.01 20.19 8.22
C GLY A 185 3.66 19.69 6.94
N GLY A 186 3.42 18.42 6.62
CA GLY A 186 4.00 17.74 5.46
C GLY A 186 2.96 16.99 4.64
N PHE A 187 3.06 17.11 3.32
CA PHE A 187 2.32 16.27 2.37
C PHE A 187 3.02 14.92 2.18
N ASN A 188 2.23 13.88 2.07
CA ASN A 188 2.69 12.52 1.83
C ASN A 188 1.99 11.94 0.60
N VAL A 189 2.70 11.07 -0.10
CA VAL A 189 2.16 10.30 -1.23
C VAL A 189 2.57 8.85 -1.12
N LYS A 190 1.65 7.94 -1.41
CA LYS A 190 1.92 6.50 -1.46
C LYS A 190 1.19 5.89 -2.65
N VAL A 191 1.92 5.15 -3.47
CA VAL A 191 1.37 4.31 -4.53
C VAL A 191 1.46 2.87 -4.07
N HIS A 192 0.37 2.12 -4.16
CA HIS A 192 0.33 0.76 -3.66
C HIS A 192 -0.53 -0.15 -4.55
N ARG A 193 -0.26 -1.45 -4.48
CA ARG A 193 -0.97 -2.49 -5.23
C ARG A 193 -1.19 -3.72 -4.36
N GLN A 194 -2.38 -4.27 -4.45
CA GLN A 194 -2.70 -5.59 -3.92
C GLN A 194 -2.40 -6.63 -4.98
N LEU A 195 -1.57 -7.61 -4.61
CA LEU A 195 -1.17 -8.72 -5.45
C LEU A 195 -1.90 -10.00 -5.00
N PRO A 196 -2.01 -11.01 -5.89
CA PRO A 196 -2.60 -12.29 -5.54
C PRO A 196 -2.01 -12.91 -4.27
N GLY A 197 -2.85 -13.63 -3.53
CA GLY A 197 -2.44 -14.28 -2.29
C GLY A 197 -2.23 -13.29 -1.13
N ASP A 198 -3.04 -12.25 -0.99
CA ASP A 198 -3.02 -11.33 0.15
C ASP A 198 -1.68 -10.60 0.38
N TRP A 199 -0.99 -10.29 -0.71
CA TRP A 199 0.18 -9.44 -0.72
C TRP A 199 -0.22 -7.99 -1.00
N GLY A 200 0.41 -7.05 -0.31
CA GLY A 200 0.36 -5.63 -0.61
C GLY A 200 1.78 -5.11 -0.78
N VAL A 201 2.01 -4.30 -1.80
CA VAL A 201 3.30 -3.62 -2.03
C VAL A 201 3.08 -2.14 -2.22
N ALA A 202 4.00 -1.32 -1.73
CA ALA A 202 3.91 0.12 -1.87
C ALA A 202 5.27 0.80 -1.98
N VAL A 203 5.27 1.94 -2.66
CA VAL A 203 6.34 2.95 -2.61
C VAL A 203 5.70 4.24 -2.17
N GLY A 204 6.33 4.94 -1.23
CA GLY A 204 5.81 6.21 -0.74
C GLY A 204 6.90 7.19 -0.34
N TRP A 205 6.47 8.44 -0.20
CA TRP A 205 7.30 9.55 0.18
C TRP A 205 6.55 10.40 1.21
N ASN A 206 7.00 10.32 2.46
CA ASN A 206 6.49 11.15 3.54
C ASN A 206 7.20 12.50 3.54
N GLY A 207 6.45 13.58 3.78
CA GLY A 207 6.99 14.94 3.80
C GLY A 207 7.56 15.42 2.46
N PHE A 208 7.08 14.91 1.32
CA PHE A 208 7.62 15.28 0.00
C PHE A 208 7.50 16.78 -0.31
N LEU A 209 6.55 17.44 0.36
CA LEU A 209 6.39 18.87 0.38
C LEU A 209 6.00 19.29 1.80
N ASN A 210 6.81 20.14 2.43
CA ASN A 210 6.50 20.69 3.75
C ASN A 210 6.11 22.16 3.64
N ILE A 211 5.19 22.59 4.49
CA ILE A 211 4.72 23.98 4.60
C ILE A 211 4.93 24.44 6.05
N GLY A 212 5.23 25.73 6.21
CA GLY A 212 5.42 26.38 7.50
C GLY A 212 6.86 26.32 8.01
N ASP A 213 7.19 27.25 8.91
CA ASP A 213 8.54 27.38 9.46
C ASP A 213 8.81 26.32 10.54
N GLU A 214 10.07 25.85 10.63
CA GLU A 214 10.57 24.92 11.65
C GLU A 214 9.76 23.62 11.83
N ASN A 215 9.50 22.90 10.73
CA ASN A 215 9.01 21.53 10.80
C ASN A 215 10.16 20.51 10.74
N ASN A 216 10.20 19.59 11.69
CA ASN A 216 11.10 18.42 11.66
C ASN A 216 10.52 17.31 10.77
N PHE A 217 9.73 17.68 9.75
CA PHE A 217 9.12 16.71 8.84
C PHE A 217 10.17 16.19 7.88
N GLU A 218 10.74 15.04 8.22
CA GLU A 218 11.80 14.45 7.45
C GLU A 218 11.27 13.82 6.15
N GLN A 219 11.91 14.19 5.04
CA GLN A 219 11.62 13.60 3.74
C GLN A 219 12.03 12.13 3.74
N SER A 220 11.05 11.25 3.75
CA SER A 220 11.28 9.82 3.90
C SER A 220 10.71 9.06 2.71
N LEU A 221 11.59 8.74 1.75
CA LEU A 221 11.26 7.83 0.64
C LEU A 221 11.42 6.39 1.13
N TYR A 222 10.44 5.54 0.81
CA TYR A 222 10.43 4.15 1.26
C TYR A 222 9.78 3.21 0.24
N GLY A 223 10.14 1.93 0.36
CA GLY A 223 9.45 0.80 -0.25
C GLY A 223 9.05 -0.22 0.83
N VAL A 224 7.89 -0.84 0.68
CA VAL A 224 7.36 -1.78 1.67
C VAL A 224 6.51 -2.88 1.03
N ALA A 225 6.63 -4.08 1.60
CA ALA A 225 5.76 -5.21 1.30
C ALA A 225 5.09 -5.70 2.59
N THR A 226 3.81 -6.05 2.49
CA THR A 226 3.02 -6.65 3.56
C THR A 226 2.36 -7.92 3.06
N LYS A 227 2.44 -8.98 3.86
CA LYS A 227 1.73 -10.24 3.65
C LYS A 227 0.71 -10.44 4.75
N ILE A 228 -0.53 -10.75 4.38
CA ILE A 228 -1.53 -11.25 5.32
C ILE A 228 -1.59 -12.78 5.22
N ILE A 229 -1.26 -13.45 6.32
CA ILE A 229 -1.34 -14.90 6.47
C ILE A 229 -2.68 -15.23 7.11
N ARG A 230 -3.44 -16.11 6.45
CA ARG A 230 -4.70 -16.64 6.97
C ARG A 230 -4.41 -17.87 7.82
N THR A 231 -4.57 -17.74 9.12
CA THR A 231 -4.35 -18.82 10.10
C THR A 231 -5.65 -19.55 10.45
N GLN A 232 -6.80 -18.92 10.16
CA GLN A 232 -8.13 -19.50 10.31
C GLN A 232 -8.98 -19.19 9.07
N GLU A 233 -9.91 -20.09 8.73
CA GLU A 233 -10.86 -19.88 7.63
C GLU A 233 -11.76 -18.67 7.92
N LYS A 234 -12.39 -18.67 9.10
CA LYS A 234 -13.30 -17.60 9.52
C LYS A 234 -12.52 -16.39 10.04
N LEU A 235 -12.94 -15.21 9.60
CA LEU A 235 -12.30 -13.94 9.96
C LEU A 235 -12.56 -13.53 11.42
N ASP A 236 -13.69 -13.94 11.98
CA ASP A 236 -14.12 -13.63 13.34
C ASP A 236 -13.51 -14.54 14.41
N SER A 237 -12.89 -15.65 14.01
CA SER A 237 -12.12 -16.51 14.92
C SER A 237 -10.96 -15.74 15.57
N PRO A 238 -10.65 -16.01 16.85
CA PRO A 238 -9.41 -15.52 17.47
C PRO A 238 -8.18 -15.93 16.66
N PHE A 239 -7.19 -15.04 16.59
CA PHE A 239 -5.94 -15.28 15.86
C PHE A 239 -6.16 -15.65 14.39
N SER A 240 -7.17 -15.07 13.72
CA SER A 240 -7.53 -15.47 12.34
C SER A 240 -6.58 -14.97 11.26
N ARG A 241 -5.83 -13.90 11.54
CA ARG A 241 -4.92 -13.26 10.59
C ARG A 241 -3.63 -12.87 11.28
N VAL A 242 -2.52 -13.04 10.56
CA VAL A 242 -1.21 -12.48 10.91
C VAL A 242 -0.76 -11.60 9.76
N ALA A 243 -0.47 -10.33 10.02
CA ALA A 243 0.13 -9.44 9.05
C ALA A 243 1.63 -9.31 9.34
N VAL A 244 2.45 -9.51 8.30
CA VAL A 244 3.90 -9.33 8.36
C VAL A 244 4.28 -8.26 7.36
N THR A 245 4.95 -7.22 7.82
CA THR A 245 5.39 -6.08 7.01
C THR A 245 6.91 -5.98 7.07
N LEU A 246 7.54 -5.77 5.92
CA LEU A 246 8.96 -5.49 5.80
C LEU A 246 9.16 -4.38 4.78
N GLY A 247 9.97 -3.39 5.13
CA GLY A 247 10.28 -2.28 4.26
C GLY A 247 11.66 -1.70 4.50
N VAL A 248 12.05 -0.85 3.57
CA VAL A 248 13.30 -0.10 3.60
C VAL A 248 13.02 1.36 3.26
N GLY A 249 13.73 2.27 3.88
CA GLY A 249 13.54 3.69 3.60
C GLY A 249 14.62 4.56 4.21
N GLY A 250 14.71 5.79 3.72
CA GLY A 250 15.55 6.84 4.29
C GLY A 250 14.78 7.67 5.32
N GLY A 251 15.42 8.75 5.76
CA GLY A 251 14.80 9.73 6.64
C GLY A 251 14.43 9.11 8.00
N GLN A 252 13.12 9.09 8.31
CA GLN A 252 12.59 8.62 9.59
C GLN A 252 12.88 7.13 9.90
N PHE A 253 13.29 6.35 8.90
CA PHE A 253 13.55 4.92 9.03
C PHE A 253 15.04 4.58 9.20
N ARG A 254 15.92 5.59 9.21
CA ARG A 254 17.35 5.43 9.49
C ARG A 254 17.60 4.81 10.86
N THR A 255 18.78 4.24 11.07
CA THR A 255 19.25 3.82 12.40
C THR A 255 19.41 5.04 13.32
N GLU A 256 19.40 4.82 14.64
CA GLU A 256 19.59 5.91 15.60
C GLU A 256 20.97 6.56 15.41
N GLU A 257 22.01 5.75 15.18
CA GLU A 257 23.37 6.22 14.91
C GLU A 257 23.44 7.09 13.65
N ALA A 258 22.82 6.68 12.54
CA ALA A 258 22.82 7.48 11.31
C ALA A 258 22.06 8.80 11.47
N VAL A 259 21.00 8.82 12.30
CA VAL A 259 20.30 10.07 12.65
C VAL A 259 21.21 11.01 13.44
N PHE A 260 21.97 10.47 14.41
CA PHE A 260 22.92 11.26 15.22
C PHE A 260 24.12 11.77 14.41
N ASP A 261 24.66 10.93 13.53
CA ASP A 261 25.84 11.26 12.71
C ASP A 261 25.47 12.12 11.49
N GLY A 262 24.17 12.28 11.19
CA GLY A 262 23.68 13.08 10.07
C GLY A 262 23.83 12.38 8.72
N ASP A 263 23.94 11.04 8.72
CA ASP A 263 24.20 10.23 7.55
C ASP A 263 22.91 9.88 6.79
N ASP A 264 22.93 10.00 5.47
CA ASP A 264 21.80 9.65 4.57
C ASP A 264 21.69 8.13 4.34
N GLU A 265 21.68 7.34 5.42
CA GLU A 265 21.57 5.88 5.35
C GLU A 265 20.13 5.42 4.98
N ILE A 266 20.03 4.21 4.41
CA ILE A 266 18.76 3.50 4.25
C ILE A 266 18.62 2.53 5.41
N GLY A 267 17.55 2.67 6.20
CA GLY A 267 17.25 1.73 7.27
C GLY A 267 16.14 0.75 6.92
N VAL A 268 16.07 -0.32 7.71
CA VAL A 268 15.04 -1.36 7.63
C VAL A 268 13.97 -1.12 8.67
N PHE A 269 12.72 -1.33 8.29
CA PHE A 269 11.59 -1.27 9.20
C PHE A 269 10.63 -2.42 8.93
N GLY A 270 9.78 -2.72 9.90
CA GLY A 270 8.81 -3.79 9.74
C GLY A 270 7.88 -3.94 10.92
N SER A 271 6.84 -4.74 10.73
CA SER A 271 5.89 -5.05 11.80
C SER A 271 5.39 -6.48 11.68
N VAL A 272 5.00 -7.03 12.83
CA VAL A 272 4.19 -8.23 12.91
C VAL A 272 2.96 -7.88 13.73
N ALA A 273 1.79 -8.14 13.17
CA ALA A 273 0.53 -7.95 13.85
C ALA A 273 -0.29 -9.23 13.82
N VAL A 274 -0.93 -9.55 14.94
CA VAL A 274 -1.81 -10.71 15.07
C VAL A 274 -3.19 -10.22 15.45
N ARG A 275 -4.20 -10.62 14.67
CA ARG A 275 -5.60 -10.33 14.97
C ARG A 275 -6.06 -11.18 16.15
N ALA A 276 -5.84 -10.70 17.37
CA ALA A 276 -6.13 -11.42 18.60
C ALA A 276 -7.62 -11.81 18.68
N VAL A 277 -8.51 -10.88 18.36
CA VAL A 277 -9.96 -11.09 18.23
C VAL A 277 -10.51 -10.31 17.06
N LYS A 278 -11.79 -10.51 16.73
CA LYS A 278 -12.46 -9.82 15.61
C LYS A 278 -12.26 -8.30 15.61
N SER A 279 -12.30 -7.65 16.77
CA SER A 279 -12.21 -6.19 16.90
C SER A 279 -10.84 -5.68 17.34
N ALA A 280 -9.83 -6.54 17.55
CA ALA A 280 -8.53 -6.09 18.06
C ALA A 280 -7.33 -6.89 17.51
N SER A 281 -6.23 -6.17 17.29
CA SER A 281 -4.93 -6.71 16.89
C SER A 281 -3.86 -6.34 17.90
N ILE A 282 -2.92 -7.23 18.14
CA ILE A 282 -1.67 -6.95 18.85
C ILE A 282 -0.59 -6.71 17.80
N ILE A 283 0.24 -5.69 17.99
CA ILE A 283 1.23 -5.24 17.02
C ILE A 283 2.58 -5.14 17.73
N ALA A 284 3.62 -5.66 17.09
CA ALA A 284 5.01 -5.37 17.39
C ALA A 284 5.67 -4.79 16.13
N GLU A 285 6.45 -3.73 16.28
CA GLU A 285 6.94 -2.94 15.15
C GLU A 285 8.37 -2.45 15.40
N TRP A 286 9.24 -2.65 14.42
CA TRP A 286 10.57 -2.07 14.38
C TRP A 286 10.58 -0.91 13.39
N THR A 287 10.99 0.26 13.84
CA THR A 287 10.92 1.51 13.05
C THR A 287 12.21 1.86 12.30
N GLY A 288 13.25 1.04 12.43
CA GLY A 288 14.63 1.38 12.06
C GLY A 288 15.45 1.84 13.26
N GLN A 289 14.78 2.46 14.23
CA GLN A 289 15.42 3.05 15.42
C GLN A 289 15.05 2.32 16.71
N ASP A 290 13.77 1.95 16.85
CA ASP A 290 13.31 1.25 18.05
C ASP A 290 12.12 0.32 17.78
N LEU A 291 11.92 -0.58 18.74
CA LEU A 291 10.78 -1.44 18.94
C LEU A 291 9.60 -0.69 19.60
N GLY A 292 8.42 -0.86 19.02
CA GLY A 292 7.14 -0.51 19.63
C GLY A 292 6.24 -1.73 19.75
N VAL A 293 5.37 -1.72 20.75
CA VAL A 293 4.28 -2.68 20.90
C VAL A 293 2.97 -1.95 21.16
N GLY A 294 1.89 -2.45 20.60
CA GLY A 294 0.59 -1.78 20.70
C GLY A 294 -0.58 -2.71 20.49
N VAL A 295 -1.76 -2.18 20.79
CA VAL A 295 -3.03 -2.84 20.53
C VAL A 295 -3.86 -1.92 19.68
N SER A 296 -4.30 -2.40 18.52
CA SER A 296 -5.25 -1.67 17.68
C SER A 296 -6.64 -2.23 17.86
N VAL A 297 -7.62 -1.36 18.05
CA VAL A 297 -9.02 -1.72 18.32
C VAL A 297 -9.94 -1.00 17.33
N ALA A 298 -10.85 -1.76 16.71
CA ALA A 298 -11.99 -1.26 15.96
C ALA A 298 -13.25 -1.44 16.84
N PRO A 299 -13.61 -0.46 17.68
CA PRO A 299 -14.59 -0.64 18.75
C PRO A 299 -16.02 -0.87 18.25
N PHE A 300 -16.32 -0.39 17.04
CA PHE A 300 -17.65 -0.47 16.46
C PHE A 300 -17.58 -1.24 15.14
N PRO A 301 -18.49 -2.20 14.91
CA PRO A 301 -18.47 -2.98 13.68
C PRO A 301 -18.84 -2.12 12.48
N ASN A 302 -19.73 -1.15 12.66
CA ASN A 302 -20.38 -0.33 11.65
C ASN A 302 -19.88 1.12 11.60
N ILE A 303 -18.87 1.48 12.42
CA ILE A 303 -18.24 2.80 12.37
C ILE A 303 -16.77 2.59 11.99
N PRO A 304 -16.26 3.27 10.94
CA PRO A 304 -14.88 3.15 10.45
C PRO A 304 -13.83 3.79 11.37
N LEU A 305 -13.93 3.55 12.67
CA LEU A 305 -13.06 4.12 13.68
C LEU A 305 -12.06 3.06 14.16
N VAL A 306 -10.79 3.45 14.23
CA VAL A 306 -9.71 2.64 14.82
C VAL A 306 -9.00 3.47 15.88
N ILE A 307 -8.62 2.83 16.98
CA ILE A 307 -7.84 3.41 18.07
C ILE A 307 -6.65 2.48 18.36
N THR A 308 -5.46 3.04 18.44
CA THR A 308 -4.21 2.27 18.60
C THR A 308 -3.35 2.89 19.71
N PRO A 309 -3.58 2.55 20.99
CA PRO A 309 -2.59 2.78 22.04
C PRO A 309 -1.35 1.89 21.82
N ALA A 310 -0.18 2.46 22.07
CA ALA A 310 1.09 1.76 21.96
C ALA A 310 2.16 2.33 22.90
N LEU A 311 3.15 1.51 23.17
CA LEU A 311 4.43 1.90 23.78
C LEU A 311 5.47 1.86 22.67
N ARG A 312 6.29 2.90 22.58
CA ARG A 312 7.44 2.99 21.68
C ARG A 312 8.71 3.22 22.49
N ASP A 313 9.85 3.11 21.84
CA ASP A 313 11.15 3.37 22.45
C ASP A 313 11.47 2.34 23.56
N ILE A 314 11.11 1.07 23.32
CA ILE A 314 11.20 -0.04 24.28
C ILE A 314 12.64 -0.55 24.42
N THR A 315 13.40 -0.56 23.32
CA THR A 315 14.81 -0.96 23.33
C THR A 315 15.76 0.17 23.74
N GLY A 316 15.23 1.37 24.01
CA GLY A 316 15.96 2.45 24.64
C GLY A 316 16.57 3.47 23.68
N ALA A 317 16.14 3.50 22.41
CA ALA A 317 16.44 4.61 21.53
C ALA A 317 15.74 5.87 22.05
N GLY A 318 16.47 6.96 22.24
CA GLY A 318 15.93 8.13 22.95
C GLY A 318 16.13 8.12 24.47
N ASP A 319 15.15 8.71 25.16
CA ASP A 319 15.13 8.87 26.62
C ASP A 319 14.25 7.79 27.31
N GLY A 320 14.13 6.62 26.68
CA GLY A 320 13.36 5.47 27.15
C GLY A 320 11.92 5.38 26.64
N THR A 321 11.18 4.40 27.15
CA THR A 321 9.84 4.05 26.65
C THR A 321 8.86 5.22 26.76
N ARG A 322 8.03 5.38 25.73
CA ARG A 322 7.00 6.42 25.67
C ARG A 322 5.66 5.88 25.20
N PHE A 323 4.59 6.42 25.78
CA PHE A 323 3.22 6.15 25.36
C PHE A 323 2.83 7.00 24.14
N VAL A 324 2.20 6.34 23.18
CA VAL A 324 1.57 6.98 22.01
C VAL A 324 0.17 6.42 21.81
N ILE A 325 -0.73 7.24 21.27
CA ILE A 325 -2.06 6.81 20.86
C ILE A 325 -2.41 7.44 19.53
N GLY A 326 -2.83 6.60 18.58
CA GLY A 326 -3.37 7.03 17.30
C GLY A 326 -4.85 6.72 17.18
N THR A 327 -5.59 7.53 16.44
CA THR A 327 -6.94 7.20 15.99
C THR A 327 -7.13 7.60 14.53
N GLY A 328 -7.95 6.84 13.82
CA GLY A 328 -8.26 7.09 12.41
C GLY A 328 -9.73 6.82 12.11
N PHE A 329 -10.29 7.65 11.25
CA PHE A 329 -11.63 7.51 10.69
C PHE A 329 -11.56 7.55 9.17
N SER A 330 -12.28 6.67 8.48
CA SER A 330 -12.33 6.65 7.00
C SER A 330 -13.75 6.65 6.47
N PHE A 331 -13.96 7.12 5.25
CA PHE A 331 -15.28 7.16 4.60
C PHE A 331 -15.14 7.02 3.09
N LYS A 332 -16.18 6.51 2.44
CA LYS A 332 -16.26 6.41 0.97
C LYS A 332 -16.97 7.63 0.39
N PHE A 333 -16.55 8.09 -0.79
CA PHE A 333 -17.18 9.18 -1.55
C PHE A 333 -17.25 8.90 -3.05
#